data_AF-A0A350T048-F1
#
_entry.id   AF-A0A350T048-F1
#
_cell.length_a   1.000
_cell.length_b   1.000
_cell.length_c   1.000
_cell.angle_alpha   90.00
_cell.angle_beta   90.00
_cell.angle_gamma   90.00
#
_symmetry.space_group_name_H-M   'P 1'
#
loop_
_entity.id
_entity.type
_entity.pdbx_description
1 polymer ?
#
loop_
_entity_poly.entity_id
_entity_poly.type
_entity_poly.pdbx_seq_one_letter_code
_entity_poly.pdbx_strand_id
1 'polypeptide(L)'
;MYLSQLRQHYWELRGLGIELVAAANDTPETNRDLRERYDLPFMILSDENANVAEAYGSLHENDSTRPRISRVSMFIIRPADEGSTIAWEYVGPTSRHRVAPSRLSQEIQTYLGMRHQTVSVIVPSAWQVERVIAGFQDPPFGLYRTPAEINEPGVMVYRDYMRELAMQAHGEVFRLQSSGWTLAAVSPEMEGDIAVGQRYVFTRDEG
;
A
#
# COMPACT_ATOMS: atom_id res chain seq x y z
N MET A 1 -1.68 2.84 -1.48
CA MET A 1 -0.65 1.93 -0.96
C MET A 1 0.72 2.41 -1.38
N TYR A 2 1.28 3.26 -0.53
CA TYR A 2 2.72 3.39 -0.47
C TYR A 2 3.32 2.03 -0.11
N LEU A 3 4.52 1.74 -0.61
CA LEU A 3 5.30 0.59 -0.17
C LEU A 3 5.48 0.58 1.37
N SER A 4 5.45 1.76 2.01
CA SER A 4 5.47 1.91 3.47
C SER A 4 4.20 1.41 4.18
N GLN A 5 3.02 1.49 3.58
CA GLN A 5 1.81 0.87 4.14
C GLN A 5 1.90 -0.65 4.06
N LEU A 6 2.37 -1.19 2.93
CA LEU A 6 2.66 -2.64 2.85
C LEU A 6 3.70 -3.08 3.87
N ARG A 7 4.75 -2.28 4.10
CA ARG A 7 5.76 -2.57 5.12
C ARG A 7 5.13 -2.81 6.49
N GLN A 8 4.14 -2.01 6.87
CA GLN A 8 3.45 -2.13 8.17
C GLN A 8 2.62 -3.42 8.30
N HIS A 9 2.15 -3.96 7.17
CA HIS A 9 1.37 -5.22 7.12
C HIS A 9 2.21 -6.44 6.72
N TYR A 10 3.44 -6.24 6.26
CA TYR A 10 4.28 -7.30 5.71
C TYR A 10 4.45 -8.46 6.69
N TRP A 11 4.71 -8.17 7.96
CA TRP A 11 4.91 -9.21 8.97
C TRP A 11 3.64 -9.99 9.29
N GLU A 12 2.48 -9.35 9.23
CA GLU A 12 1.18 -10.02 9.36
C GLU A 12 0.96 -10.99 8.18
N LEU A 13 1.21 -10.53 6.96
CA LEU A 13 1.09 -11.34 5.74
C LEU A 13 2.10 -12.51 5.73
N ARG A 14 3.35 -12.24 6.11
CA ARG A 14 4.39 -13.26 6.20
C ARG A 14 4.08 -14.30 7.27
N GLY A 15 3.47 -13.90 8.38
CA GLY A 15 2.98 -14.80 9.42
C GLY A 15 1.91 -15.79 8.92
N LEU A 16 1.19 -15.43 7.85
CA LEU A 16 0.23 -16.30 7.16
C LEU A 16 0.88 -17.19 6.08
N GLY A 17 2.21 -17.19 5.97
CA GLY A 17 2.95 -17.94 4.95
C GLY A 17 2.94 -17.29 3.57
N ILE A 18 2.57 -16.01 3.47
CA ILE A 18 2.52 -15.27 2.20
C ILE A 18 3.85 -14.53 1.99
N GLU A 19 4.47 -14.75 0.83
CA GLU A 19 5.60 -13.95 0.37
C GLU A 19 5.08 -12.78 -0.46
N LEU A 20 5.56 -11.56 -0.17
CA LEU A 20 5.16 -10.36 -0.89
C LEU A 20 6.22 -9.99 -1.93
N VAL A 21 5.78 -9.76 -3.17
CA VAL A 21 6.60 -9.22 -4.25
C VAL A 21 5.88 -8.02 -4.84
N ALA A 22 6.52 -6.85 -4.83
CA ALA A 22 6.06 -5.70 -5.59
C ALA A 22 6.64 -5.76 -7.00
N ALA A 23 5.94 -5.22 -8.00
CA ALA A 23 6.48 -5.02 -9.35
C ALA A 23 6.33 -3.55 -9.73
N ALA A 24 7.38 -2.97 -10.31
CA ALA A 24 7.41 -1.57 -10.72
C ALA A 24 8.12 -1.41 -12.07
N ASN A 25 7.66 -0.45 -12.88
CA ASN A 25 8.26 -0.13 -14.19
C ASN A 25 9.60 0.65 -14.07
N ASP A 26 10.27 0.55 -12.94
CA ASP A 26 11.55 1.20 -12.64
C ASP A 26 12.71 0.20 -12.82
N THR A 27 13.93 0.71 -13.04
CA THR A 27 15.14 -0.12 -13.20
C THR A 27 15.48 -0.89 -11.91
N PRO A 28 16.27 -1.98 -11.98
CA PRO A 28 16.73 -2.70 -10.80
C PRO A 28 17.47 -1.81 -9.79
N GLU A 29 18.27 -0.86 -10.27
CA GLU A 29 19.01 0.11 -9.43
C GLU A 29 18.04 1.04 -8.70
N THR A 30 17.06 1.60 -9.42
CA THR A 30 16.04 2.49 -8.83
C THR A 30 15.24 1.76 -7.76
N ASN A 31 14.85 0.51 -8.04
CA ASN A 31 14.13 -0.34 -7.10
C ASN A 31 14.97 -0.71 -5.86
N ARG A 32 16.28 -0.94 -6.03
CA ARG A 32 17.20 -1.16 -4.91
C ARG A 32 17.28 0.06 -4.01
N ASP A 33 17.49 1.24 -4.59
CA ASP A 33 17.56 2.51 -3.84
C ASP A 33 16.26 2.79 -3.10
N LEU A 34 15.10 2.52 -3.72
CA LEU A 34 13.79 2.63 -3.07
C LEU A 34 13.65 1.66 -1.89
N ARG A 35 14.04 0.39 -2.09
CA ARG A 35 13.99 -0.63 -1.04
C ARG A 35 14.84 -0.24 0.16
N GLU A 36 16.04 0.27 -0.06
CA GLU A 36 16.96 0.71 1.00
C GLU A 36 16.46 1.98 1.69
N ARG A 37 16.02 2.99 0.91
CA ARG A 37 15.52 4.26 1.44
C ARG A 37 14.30 4.10 2.34
N TYR A 38 13.41 3.18 2.01
CA TYR A 38 12.17 2.95 2.76
C TYR A 38 12.23 1.72 3.67
N ASP A 39 13.40 1.08 3.78
CA ASP A 39 13.62 -0.15 4.56
C ASP A 39 12.53 -1.19 4.31
N LEU A 40 12.33 -1.52 3.03
CA LEU A 40 11.26 -2.42 2.61
C LEU A 40 11.70 -3.88 2.79
N PRO A 41 10.94 -4.69 3.55
CA PRO A 41 11.32 -6.06 3.90
C PRO A 41 10.98 -7.09 2.80
N PHE A 42 10.57 -6.62 1.62
CA PHE A 42 10.11 -7.44 0.51
C PHE A 42 10.80 -7.06 -0.80
N MET A 43 10.74 -7.96 -1.78
CA MET A 43 11.34 -7.77 -3.09
C MET A 43 10.53 -6.79 -3.95
N ILE A 44 11.23 -5.98 -4.75
CA ILE A 44 10.64 -5.19 -5.84
C ILE A 44 11.22 -5.71 -7.16
N LEU A 45 10.37 -6.34 -7.97
CA LEU A 45 10.66 -6.78 -9.32
C LEU A 45 10.67 -5.58 -10.27
N SER A 46 11.71 -5.51 -11.10
CA SER A 46 11.83 -4.52 -12.17
C SER A 46 11.08 -4.99 -13.42
N ASP A 47 10.16 -4.18 -13.91
CA ASP A 47 9.35 -4.41 -15.10
C ASP A 47 9.50 -3.25 -16.10
N GLU A 48 10.74 -2.90 -16.45
CA GLU A 48 11.07 -1.76 -17.32
C GLU A 48 10.30 -1.75 -18.65
N ASN A 49 10.05 -2.94 -19.20
CA ASN A 49 9.36 -3.11 -20.49
C ASN A 49 7.84 -3.29 -20.36
N ALA A 50 7.31 -3.28 -19.14
CA ALA A 50 5.90 -3.50 -18.83
C ALA A 50 5.38 -4.91 -19.23
N ASN A 51 6.28 -5.89 -19.32
CA ASN A 51 5.94 -7.27 -19.71
C ASN A 51 5.12 -7.96 -18.62
N VAL A 52 5.47 -7.74 -17.35
CA VAL A 52 4.67 -8.27 -16.22
C VAL A 52 3.32 -7.58 -16.20
N ALA A 53 3.30 -6.26 -16.36
CA ALA A 53 2.05 -5.50 -16.39
C ALA A 53 1.09 -5.99 -17.50
N GLU A 54 1.61 -6.26 -18.69
CA GLU A 54 0.88 -6.81 -19.83
C GLU A 54 0.39 -8.24 -19.56
N ALA A 55 1.27 -9.13 -19.08
CA ALA A 55 0.92 -10.53 -18.79
C ALA A 55 -0.21 -10.66 -17.76
N TYR A 56 -0.28 -9.75 -16.80
CA TYR A 56 -1.30 -9.72 -15.75
C TYR A 56 -2.50 -8.81 -16.11
N GLY A 57 -2.61 -8.32 -17.35
CA GLY A 57 -3.74 -7.49 -17.80
C GLY A 57 -3.85 -6.13 -17.06
N SER A 58 -2.78 -5.72 -16.39
CA SER A 58 -2.72 -4.51 -15.56
C SER A 58 -2.17 -3.29 -16.31
N LEU A 59 -1.72 -3.45 -17.55
CA LEU A 59 -1.18 -2.35 -18.34
C LEU A 59 -2.21 -1.21 -18.48
N HIS A 60 -1.75 0.02 -18.32
CA HIS A 60 -2.53 1.22 -18.57
C HIS A 60 -2.29 1.67 -20.02
N GLU A 61 -3.14 1.24 -20.94
CA GLU A 61 -2.98 1.49 -22.38
C GLU A 61 -3.17 2.97 -22.77
N ASN A 62 -3.88 3.75 -21.96
CA ASN A 62 -4.34 5.11 -22.27
C ASN A 62 -3.82 6.22 -21.32
N ASP A 63 -2.72 6.01 -20.58
CA ASP A 63 -2.18 7.10 -19.75
C ASP A 63 -1.47 8.15 -20.64
N SER A 64 -1.97 9.39 -20.59
CA SER A 64 -1.49 10.49 -21.45
C SER A 64 -0.11 11.03 -21.06
N THR A 65 0.40 10.68 -19.88
CA THR A 65 1.63 11.24 -19.31
C THR A 65 2.81 10.27 -19.31
N ARG A 66 2.55 8.96 -19.20
CA ARG A 66 3.58 7.92 -19.32
C ARG A 66 3.01 6.72 -20.09
N PRO A 67 3.39 6.54 -21.36
CA PRO A 67 2.95 5.36 -22.09
C PRO A 67 3.47 4.10 -21.39
N ARG A 68 2.59 3.10 -21.23
CA ARG A 68 2.89 1.74 -20.73
C ARG A 68 3.25 1.62 -19.23
N ILE A 69 2.59 2.36 -18.35
CA ILE A 69 2.68 2.10 -16.90
C ILE A 69 1.66 1.04 -16.46
N SER A 70 1.96 0.29 -15.40
CA SER A 70 0.97 -0.57 -14.75
C SER A 70 -0.09 0.25 -14.00
N ARG A 71 -1.35 -0.15 -14.09
CA ARG A 71 -2.41 0.25 -13.15
C ARG A 71 -2.07 -0.29 -11.77
N VAL A 72 -2.67 0.29 -10.73
CA VAL A 72 -2.54 -0.29 -9.40
C VAL A 72 -3.20 -1.65 -9.37
N SER A 73 -2.42 -2.72 -9.32
CA SER A 73 -2.97 -4.06 -9.25
C SER A 73 -2.37 -4.87 -8.10
N MET A 74 -3.15 -5.84 -7.62
CA MET A 74 -2.76 -6.79 -6.58
C MET A 74 -3.28 -8.17 -6.96
N PHE A 75 -2.45 -9.19 -6.77
CA PHE A 75 -2.79 -10.57 -7.12
C PHE A 75 -2.39 -11.47 -5.96
N ILE A 76 -3.25 -12.44 -5.64
CA ILE A 76 -2.89 -13.57 -4.78
C ILE A 76 -2.61 -14.75 -5.72
N ILE A 77 -1.36 -15.18 -5.75
CA ILE A 77 -0.90 -16.25 -6.62
C ILE A 77 -0.74 -17.52 -5.79
N ARG A 78 -1.45 -18.58 -6.19
CA ARG A 78 -1.28 -19.92 -5.63
C ARG A 78 -0.18 -20.64 -6.41
N PRO A 79 0.93 -21.03 -5.76
CA PRO A 79 1.88 -21.94 -6.37
C PRO A 79 1.23 -23.32 -6.52
N ALA A 80 1.43 -23.97 -7.67
CA ALA A 80 1.04 -25.36 -7.87
C ALA A 80 2.08 -26.07 -8.74
N ASP A 81 2.23 -27.37 -8.56
CA ASP A 81 3.25 -28.19 -9.22
C ASP A 81 3.12 -28.18 -10.76
N GLU A 82 1.91 -27.99 -11.28
CA GLU A 82 1.59 -27.97 -12.71
C GLU A 82 1.37 -26.55 -13.28
N GLY A 83 1.61 -25.51 -12.49
CA GLY A 83 1.45 -24.12 -12.92
C GLY A 83 0.70 -23.27 -11.91
N SER A 84 1.22 -22.07 -11.65
CA SER A 84 0.61 -21.15 -10.69
C SER A 84 -0.74 -20.63 -11.18
N THR A 85 -1.70 -20.48 -10.26
CA THR A 85 -3.05 -19.95 -10.56
C THR A 85 -3.32 -18.70 -9.74
N ILE A 86 -4.03 -17.74 -10.32
CA ILE A 86 -4.50 -16.55 -9.60
C ILE A 86 -5.70 -16.96 -8.74
N ALA A 87 -5.55 -16.87 -7.42
CA ALA A 87 -6.62 -17.15 -6.45
C ALA A 87 -7.54 -15.94 -6.25
N TRP A 88 -7.00 -14.74 -6.41
CA TRP A 88 -7.73 -13.48 -6.33
C TRP A 88 -6.97 -12.40 -7.08
N GLU A 89 -7.70 -11.47 -7.68
CA GLU A 89 -7.12 -10.33 -8.36
C GLU A 89 -7.88 -9.04 -8.06
N TYR A 90 -7.12 -7.96 -8.09
CA TYR A 90 -7.61 -6.61 -8.12
C TYR A 90 -6.82 -5.83 -9.16
N VAL A 91 -7.54 -5.25 -10.13
CA VAL A 91 -6.99 -4.32 -11.11
C VAL A 91 -7.66 -2.97 -10.91
N GLY A 92 -6.88 -1.98 -10.49
CA GLY A 92 -7.37 -0.67 -10.15
C GLY A 92 -7.88 0.08 -11.38
N PRO A 93 -8.94 0.90 -11.23
CA PRO A 93 -9.46 1.71 -12.34
C PRO A 93 -8.47 2.79 -12.78
N THR A 94 -7.51 3.16 -11.93
CA THR A 94 -6.50 4.19 -12.20
C THR A 94 -5.14 3.78 -11.67
N SER A 95 -4.10 4.54 -12.02
CA SER A 95 -2.74 4.40 -11.45
C SER A 95 -2.63 4.86 -9.98
N ARG A 96 -3.73 5.34 -9.37
CA ARG A 96 -3.74 5.87 -7.99
C ARG A 96 -4.66 5.10 -7.05
N HIS A 97 -5.73 4.50 -7.56
CA HIS A 97 -6.73 3.83 -6.73
C HIS A 97 -6.19 2.52 -6.18
N ARG A 98 -6.06 2.40 -4.86
CA ARG A 98 -5.46 1.24 -4.20
C ARG A 98 -6.45 0.61 -3.25
N VAL A 99 -6.41 -0.71 -3.13
CA VAL A 99 -7.16 -1.46 -2.11
C VAL A 99 -6.48 -1.28 -0.75
N ALA A 100 -7.28 -1.22 0.31
CA ALA A 100 -6.80 -1.18 1.68
C ALA A 100 -6.07 -2.50 2.05
N PRO A 101 -4.92 -2.47 2.76
CA PRO A 101 -4.22 -3.69 3.15
C PRO A 101 -5.04 -4.67 4.01
N SER A 102 -5.96 -4.16 4.82
CA SER A 102 -6.95 -4.94 5.57
C SER A 102 -7.81 -5.83 4.65
N ARG A 103 -8.17 -5.33 3.47
CA ARG A 103 -8.94 -6.10 2.49
C ARG A 103 -8.10 -7.21 1.90
N LEU A 104 -6.82 -6.97 1.57
CA LEU A 104 -5.91 -8.03 1.15
C LEU A 104 -5.80 -9.12 2.21
N SER A 105 -5.61 -8.73 3.47
CA SER A 105 -5.54 -9.66 4.60
C SER A 105 -6.84 -10.46 4.76
N GLN A 106 -7.99 -9.84 4.56
CA GLN A 106 -9.29 -10.51 4.56
C GLN A 106 -9.37 -11.56 3.44
N GLU A 107 -9.04 -11.21 2.21
CA GLU A 107 -9.13 -12.13 1.05
C GLU A 107 -8.19 -13.33 1.23
N ILE A 108 -6.98 -13.10 1.76
CA ILE A 108 -6.03 -14.18 2.09
C ILE A 108 -6.63 -15.12 3.13
N GLN A 109 -7.19 -14.59 4.22
CA GLN A 109 -7.74 -15.43 5.29
C GLN A 109 -8.98 -16.21 4.85
N THR A 110 -9.85 -15.60 4.05
CA THR A 110 -10.97 -16.28 3.41
C THR A 110 -10.48 -17.40 2.50
N TYR A 111 -9.47 -17.11 1.68
CA TYR A 111 -8.86 -18.10 0.80
C TYR A 111 -8.24 -19.28 1.57
N LEU A 112 -7.57 -19.00 2.70
CA LEU A 112 -7.02 -20.02 3.59
C LEU A 112 -8.09 -20.77 4.40
N GLY A 113 -9.37 -20.44 4.27
CA GLY A 113 -10.47 -21.08 5.00
C GLY A 113 -10.44 -20.82 6.51
N MET A 114 -9.87 -19.67 6.93
CA MET A 114 -9.78 -19.33 8.35
C MET A 114 -11.16 -18.98 8.90
N ARG A 115 -11.64 -19.79 9.85
CA ARG A 115 -12.92 -19.54 10.56
C ARG A 115 -12.86 -18.28 11.39
N HIS A 116 -11.76 -18.07 12.11
CA HIS A 116 -11.54 -16.84 12.85
C HIS A 116 -10.64 -15.93 12.04
N GLN A 117 -11.19 -14.82 11.55
CA GLN A 117 -10.46 -13.84 10.76
C GLN A 117 -10.07 -12.65 11.63
N THR A 118 -8.86 -12.15 11.45
CA THR A 118 -8.34 -10.95 12.11
C THR A 118 -7.72 -10.01 11.09
N VAL A 119 -8.18 -8.77 11.02
CA VAL A 119 -7.60 -7.75 10.14
C VAL A 119 -7.23 -6.51 10.95
N SER A 120 -6.18 -5.82 10.53
CA SER A 120 -5.74 -4.57 11.13
C SER A 120 -5.89 -3.41 10.15
N VAL A 121 -6.24 -2.24 10.68
CA VAL A 121 -6.25 -0.97 9.94
C VAL A 121 -5.38 0.02 10.70
N ILE A 122 -4.41 0.61 10.01
CA ILE A 122 -3.53 1.63 10.58
C ILE A 122 -3.98 2.99 10.10
N VAL A 123 -4.39 3.82 11.05
CA VAL A 123 -4.80 5.20 10.82
C VAL A 123 -3.66 6.10 11.26
N PRO A 124 -2.99 6.83 10.35
CA PRO A 124 -1.90 7.72 10.71
C PRO A 124 -2.43 8.91 11.52
N SER A 125 -1.63 9.39 12.48
CA SER A 125 -1.94 10.60 13.22
C SER A 125 -1.88 11.83 12.32
N ALA A 126 -2.63 12.89 12.66
CA ALA A 126 -2.61 14.14 11.90
C ALA A 126 -1.19 14.72 11.81
N TRP A 127 -0.43 14.69 12.90
CA TRP A 127 0.97 15.13 12.90
C TRP A 127 1.84 14.28 11.97
N GLN A 128 1.68 12.96 11.96
CA GLN A 128 2.45 12.09 11.05
C GLN A 128 2.14 12.40 9.58
N VAL A 129 0.86 12.64 9.26
CA VAL A 129 0.45 13.04 7.90
C VAL A 129 1.13 14.35 7.51
N GLU A 130 1.07 15.37 8.37
CA GLU A 130 1.71 16.67 8.09
C GLU A 130 3.25 16.58 8.08
N ARG A 131 3.88 15.72 8.92
CA ARG A 131 5.33 15.44 8.88
C ARG A 131 5.76 14.88 7.54
N VAL A 132 5.01 13.90 7.02
CA VAL A 132 5.28 13.30 5.71
C VAL A 132 5.07 14.32 4.59
N ILE A 133 4.02 15.13 4.66
CA ILE A 133 3.77 16.23 3.70
C ILE A 133 4.94 17.23 3.71
N ALA A 134 5.40 17.65 4.88
CA ALA A 134 6.52 18.58 5.03
C ALA A 134 7.82 18.01 4.46
N GLY A 135 8.06 16.70 4.62
CA GLY A 135 9.23 16.02 4.03
C GLY A 135 9.26 16.05 2.50
N PHE A 136 8.12 16.24 1.82
CA PHE A 136 8.07 16.47 0.37
C PHE A 136 8.28 17.94 -0.03
N GLN A 137 8.18 18.86 0.93
CA GLN A 137 8.34 20.30 0.72
C GLN A 137 9.77 20.78 0.94
N ASP A 138 10.57 20.06 1.73
CA ASP A 138 11.96 20.41 2.00
C ASP A 138 12.90 19.94 0.86
N PRO A 139 13.53 20.83 0.09
CA PRO A 139 14.70 20.46 -0.70
C PRO A 139 15.86 20.09 0.24
N PRO A 140 16.83 19.29 -0.21
CA PRO A 140 18.01 18.98 0.59
C PRO A 140 18.66 20.29 1.07
N PHE A 141 19.04 20.33 2.36
CA PHE A 141 19.62 21.45 3.09
C PHE A 141 20.37 22.47 2.18
N GLY A 142 19.85 23.70 2.07
CA GLY A 142 20.58 24.82 1.46
C GLY A 142 19.82 25.67 0.44
N LEU A 143 18.59 25.31 0.06
CA LEU A 143 17.77 26.08 -0.88
C LEU A 143 16.36 26.30 -0.32
N TYR A 144 16.19 27.25 0.61
CA TYR A 144 14.84 27.68 0.98
C TYR A 144 14.17 28.30 -0.25
N ARG A 145 13.21 27.59 -0.86
CA ARG A 145 12.29 28.16 -1.85
C ARG A 145 11.10 28.75 -1.10
N THR A 146 10.82 30.03 -1.33
CA THR A 146 9.61 30.70 -0.84
C THR A 146 8.35 30.00 -1.40
N PRO A 147 7.17 30.13 -0.75
CA PRO A 147 5.93 29.54 -1.26
C PRO A 147 5.57 29.91 -2.71
N ALA A 148 6.08 31.04 -3.22
CA ALA A 148 5.93 31.46 -4.62
C ALA A 148 6.94 30.79 -5.58
N GLU A 149 8.05 30.28 -5.06
CA GLU A 149 9.12 29.58 -5.80
C GLU A 149 8.92 28.05 -5.82
N ILE A 150 8.03 27.52 -4.97
CA ILE A 150 7.51 26.16 -5.09
C ILE A 150 6.48 26.14 -6.22
N ASN A 151 6.96 26.19 -7.46
CA ASN A 151 6.11 26.09 -8.64
C ASN A 151 5.99 24.63 -9.10
N GLU A 152 5.40 23.76 -8.28
CA GLU A 152 5.33 22.33 -8.64
C GLU A 152 3.97 21.71 -8.29
N PRO A 153 3.08 21.51 -9.28
CA PRO A 153 1.85 20.73 -9.15
C PRO A 153 2.03 19.39 -8.43
N GLY A 154 3.24 18.82 -8.45
CA GLY A 154 3.60 17.59 -7.73
C GLY A 154 3.42 17.67 -6.22
N VAL A 155 3.86 18.74 -5.55
CA VAL A 155 3.79 18.86 -4.07
C VAL A 155 2.35 18.92 -3.57
N MET A 156 1.48 19.65 -4.29
CA MET A 156 0.05 19.68 -4.00
C MET A 156 -0.61 18.32 -4.22
N VAL A 157 -0.24 17.62 -5.30
CA VAL A 157 -0.71 16.25 -5.58
C VAL A 157 -0.30 15.29 -4.47
N TYR A 158 0.93 15.36 -3.96
CA TYR A 158 1.38 14.51 -2.84
C TYR A 158 0.65 14.83 -1.54
N ARG A 159 0.41 16.12 -1.25
CA ARG A 159 -0.34 16.54 -0.05
C ARG A 159 -1.76 16.01 -0.05
N ASP A 160 -2.49 16.26 -1.12
CA ASP A 160 -3.89 15.82 -1.25
C ASP A 160 -3.97 14.30 -1.23
N TYR A 161 -3.02 13.61 -1.86
CA TYR A 161 -2.92 12.16 -1.82
C TYR A 161 -2.67 11.60 -0.42
N MET A 162 -1.76 12.18 0.36
CA MET A 162 -1.50 11.72 1.74
C MET A 162 -2.72 11.89 2.64
N ARG A 163 -3.47 12.98 2.46
CA ARG A 163 -4.75 13.20 3.16
C ARG A 163 -5.81 12.21 2.72
N GLU A 164 -5.91 11.95 1.42
CA GLU A 164 -6.82 10.95 0.86
C GLU A 164 -6.54 9.56 1.44
N LEU A 165 -5.26 9.15 1.57
CA LEU A 165 -4.89 7.89 2.21
C LEU A 165 -5.30 7.81 3.68
N ALA A 166 -5.11 8.89 4.43
CA ALA A 166 -5.55 8.94 5.83
C ALA A 166 -7.09 8.83 5.93
N MET A 167 -7.81 9.52 5.03
CA MET A 167 -9.28 9.42 4.94
C MET A 167 -9.73 8.02 4.54
N GLN A 168 -9.04 7.35 3.60
CA GLN A 168 -9.32 5.97 3.22
C GLN A 168 -9.13 5.01 4.39
N ALA A 169 -8.10 5.19 5.21
CA ALA A 169 -7.90 4.39 6.42
C ALA A 169 -9.06 4.58 7.43
N HIS A 170 -9.51 5.82 7.63
CA HIS A 170 -10.70 6.08 8.45
C HIS A 170 -11.98 5.45 7.85
N GLY A 171 -12.17 5.57 6.54
CA GLY A 171 -13.29 4.96 5.83
C GLY A 171 -13.30 3.43 5.96
N GLU A 172 -12.11 2.81 5.98
CA GLU A 172 -11.95 1.38 6.15
C GLU A 172 -12.31 0.90 7.56
N VAL A 173 -11.94 1.66 8.61
CA VAL A 173 -12.41 1.41 9.98
C VAL A 173 -13.93 1.43 10.04
N PHE A 174 -14.56 2.45 9.44
CA PHE A 174 -16.02 2.56 9.39
C PHE A 174 -16.66 1.39 8.61
N ARG A 175 -16.09 1.02 7.46
CA ARG A 175 -16.56 -0.11 6.65
C ARG A 175 -16.54 -1.40 7.45
N LEU A 176 -15.46 -1.70 8.18
CA LEU A 176 -15.36 -2.92 8.99
C LEU A 176 -16.44 -2.92 10.08
N GLN A 177 -16.58 -1.82 10.82
CA GLN A 177 -17.61 -1.65 11.85
C GLN A 177 -19.03 -1.85 11.28
N SER A 178 -19.31 -1.36 10.06
CA SER A 178 -20.63 -1.51 9.43
C SER A 178 -20.85 -2.88 8.77
N SER A 179 -19.80 -3.68 8.57
CA SER A 179 -19.85 -4.95 7.83
C SER A 179 -19.81 -6.19 8.74
N GLY A 180 -20.22 -6.04 10.00
CA GLY A 180 -20.30 -7.14 10.97
C GLY A 180 -18.96 -7.59 11.56
N TRP A 181 -17.90 -6.81 11.41
CA TRP A 181 -16.64 -7.05 12.13
C TRP A 181 -16.72 -6.49 13.55
N THR A 182 -16.11 -7.20 14.50
CA THR A 182 -16.02 -6.76 15.88
C THR A 182 -14.68 -6.08 16.12
N LEU A 183 -14.69 -4.86 16.67
CA LEU A 183 -13.46 -4.19 17.10
C LEU A 183 -12.92 -4.91 18.34
N ALA A 184 -11.79 -5.60 18.18
CA ALA A 184 -11.15 -6.39 19.23
C ALA A 184 -10.15 -5.58 20.05
N ALA A 185 -9.41 -4.67 19.41
CA ALA A 185 -8.42 -3.83 20.08
C ALA A 185 -8.15 -2.52 19.33
N VAL A 186 -7.69 -1.52 20.07
CA VAL A 186 -7.09 -0.29 19.55
C VAL A 186 -5.79 -0.06 20.29
N SER A 187 -4.68 0.14 19.56
CA SER A 187 -3.37 0.41 20.15
C SER A 187 -2.63 1.50 19.38
N PRO A 188 -1.69 2.23 20.02
CA PRO A 188 -0.79 3.12 19.30
C PRO A 188 0.03 2.35 18.26
N GLU A 189 0.14 2.90 17.05
CA GLU A 189 1.11 2.45 16.06
C GLU A 189 2.42 3.21 16.28
N MET A 190 3.52 2.48 16.48
CA MET A 190 4.81 3.04 16.86
C MET A 190 5.84 2.90 15.73
N GLU A 191 6.64 3.95 15.53
CA GLU A 191 7.87 3.90 14.73
C GLU A 191 9.04 4.27 15.65
N GLY A 192 9.75 3.25 16.13
CA GLY A 192 10.65 3.41 17.29
C GLY A 192 9.86 3.83 18.53
N ASP A 193 10.29 4.90 19.18
CA ASP A 193 9.64 5.45 20.39
C ASP A 193 8.55 6.48 20.08
N ILE A 194 8.23 6.70 18.80
CA ILE A 194 7.29 7.74 18.36
C ILE A 194 5.95 7.10 17.96
N ALA A 195 4.86 7.56 18.57
CA ALA A 195 3.52 7.21 18.14
C ALA A 195 3.20 7.89 16.80
N VAL A 196 3.07 7.11 15.74
CA VAL A 196 2.80 7.59 14.37
C VAL A 196 1.32 7.49 13.99
N GLY A 197 0.52 6.72 14.74
CA GLY A 197 -0.90 6.54 14.46
C GLY A 197 -1.61 5.65 15.47
N GLN A 198 -2.74 5.11 15.05
CA GLN A 198 -3.53 4.12 15.80
C GLN A 198 -3.74 2.89 14.92
N ARG A 199 -3.54 1.71 15.50
CA ARG A 199 -3.88 0.42 14.91
C ARG A 199 -5.20 -0.05 15.48
N TYR A 200 -6.17 -0.28 14.60
CA TYR A 200 -7.46 -0.87 14.91
C TYR A 200 -7.44 -2.32 14.49
N VAL A 201 -7.71 -3.24 15.41
CA VAL A 201 -7.76 -4.68 15.14
C VAL A 201 -9.20 -5.14 15.18
N PHE A 202 -9.64 -5.75 14.09
CA PHE A 202 -10.98 -6.26 13.91
C PHE A 202 -10.96 -7.78 13.78
N THR A 203 -11.94 -8.44 14.38
CA THR A 203 -12.14 -9.87 14.24
C THR A 203 -13.52 -10.21 13.71
N ARG A 204 -13.64 -11.36 13.05
CA ARG A 204 -14.90 -11.90 12.57
C ARG A 204 -14.81 -13.42 12.55
N ASP A 205 -15.84 -14.06 13.07
CA ASP A 205 -16.03 -15.49 12.92
C ASP A 205 -16.87 -15.77 11.67
N GLU A 206 -16.35 -16.57 10.74
CA GLU A 206 -17.13 -17.17 9.67
C GLU A 206 -17.70 -18.51 10.17
N GLY A 207 -19.03 -18.62 10.14
CA GLY A 207 -19.79 -19.79 10.58
C GLY A 207 -19.76 -20.96 9.60
#